data_AF-A0A7J8QRC7-F1
#
_entry.id   AF-A0A7J8QRC7-F1
#
_cell.length_a   1.000
_cell.length_b   1.000
_cell.length_c   1.000
_cell.angle_alpha   90.00
_cell.angle_beta   90.00
_cell.angle_gamma   90.00
#
_symmetry.space_group_name_H-M   'P 1'
#
loop_
_entity.id
_entity.type
_entity.pdbx_description
1 polymer ?
#
loop_
_entity_poly.entity_id
_entity_poly.type
_entity_poly.pdbx_seq_one_letter_code
_entity_poly.pdbx_strand_id
1 'polypeptide(L)'
;MQFGDIGISMDNLFKYLGTNPANDNFKFIDENSLLPPTKAVNQRDADLVHFWDKYRKAPDGSVRKVEAQKQVMEAMSHRMHVDNSIQLIGKLLFGVERGPEVLNTVRPTGQPLVDDWKCLKKMVRTFETHCGSLAQYGMKHMRSLANICNAGIETEKMGEASAQACVNIPSGHWGSVEKGFSA
;
A
#
# COMPACT_ATOMS: atom_id res chain seq x y z
N MET A 1 2.59 15.07 -10.96
CA MET A 1 1.48 15.84 -10.37
C MET A 1 2.07 17.05 -9.66
N GLN A 2 1.45 18.22 -9.75
CA GLN A 2 1.82 19.43 -9.02
C GLN A 2 0.64 19.84 -8.13
N PHE A 3 0.92 20.29 -6.90
CA PHE A 3 -0.08 20.71 -5.91
C PHE A 3 0.46 21.93 -5.14
N GLY A 4 -0.42 22.70 -4.51
CA GLY A 4 -0.03 23.91 -3.79
C GLY A 4 0.13 25.11 -4.73
N ASP A 5 1.04 26.02 -4.37
CA ASP A 5 1.32 27.20 -5.19
C ASP A 5 2.22 26.85 -6.37
N ILE A 6 1.62 26.72 -7.55
CA ILE A 6 2.30 26.37 -8.79
C ILE A 6 3.28 27.48 -9.21
N GLY A 7 3.05 28.74 -8.79
CA GLY A 7 3.95 29.86 -9.09
C GLY A 7 5.38 29.63 -8.57
N ILE A 8 5.52 28.87 -7.49
CA ILE A 8 6.80 28.47 -6.91
C ILE A 8 7.63 27.63 -7.89
N SER A 9 7.01 26.90 -8.82
CA SER A 9 7.75 26.09 -9.80
C SER A 9 8.58 26.91 -10.80
N MET A 10 8.37 28.23 -10.86
CA MET A 10 9.19 29.16 -11.64
C MET A 10 10.54 29.50 -10.98
N ASP A 11 10.70 29.15 -9.70
CA ASP A 11 11.94 29.38 -8.98
C ASP A 11 13.05 28.45 -9.49
N ASN A 12 14.26 29.00 -9.64
CA ASN A 12 15.43 28.21 -9.96
C ASN A 12 15.73 27.19 -8.86
N LEU A 13 16.07 25.95 -9.27
CA LEU A 13 16.35 24.84 -8.35
C LEU A 13 17.42 25.17 -7.29
N PHE A 14 18.38 26.04 -7.59
CA PHE A 14 19.44 26.41 -6.64
C PHE A 14 18.91 27.05 -5.35
N LYS A 15 17.72 27.67 -5.39
CA LYS A 15 17.08 28.22 -4.18
C LYS A 15 16.73 27.14 -3.16
N TYR A 16 16.54 25.89 -3.61
CA TYR A 16 16.16 24.76 -2.76
C TYR A 16 17.29 23.75 -2.58
N LEU A 17 18.11 23.54 -3.61
CA LEU A 17 19.12 22.49 -3.66
C LEU A 17 20.57 23.03 -3.59
N GLY A 18 20.75 24.35 -3.68
CA GLY A 18 22.05 24.95 -3.93
C GLY A 18 22.59 24.66 -5.33
N THR A 19 23.87 24.94 -5.56
CA THR A 19 24.58 24.55 -6.80
C THR A 19 25.86 23.83 -6.44
N ASN A 20 26.26 22.88 -7.29
CA ASN A 20 27.58 22.28 -7.24
C ASN A 20 28.51 23.11 -8.14
N PRO A 21 29.55 23.80 -7.60
CA PRO A 21 30.45 24.63 -8.41
C PRO A 21 31.13 23.90 -9.57
N ALA A 22 31.30 22.57 -9.45
CA ALA A 22 31.83 21.75 -10.56
C ALA A 22 30.91 21.76 -11.81
N ASN A 23 29.64 22.15 -11.64
CA ASN A 23 28.63 22.19 -12.69
C ASN A 23 28.35 23.60 -13.22
N ASP A 24 29.07 24.65 -12.79
CA ASP A 24 28.75 26.04 -13.15
C ASP A 24 28.78 26.31 -14.67
N ASN A 25 29.59 25.56 -15.42
CA ASN A 25 29.67 25.64 -16.87
C ASN A 25 28.62 24.76 -17.59
N PHE A 26 27.92 23.87 -16.87
CA PHE A 26 26.85 23.05 -17.43
C PHE A 26 25.55 23.84 -17.40
N LYS A 27 25.20 24.43 -18.54
CA LYS A 27 23.89 25.06 -18.70
C LYS A 27 22.84 23.98 -18.88
N PHE A 28 21.73 24.11 -18.16
CA PHE A 28 20.55 23.30 -18.42
C PHE A 28 20.08 23.56 -19.85
N ILE A 29 20.04 22.51 -20.65
CA ILE A 29 19.43 22.51 -21.99
C ILE A 29 18.17 21.68 -21.86
N ASP A 30 17.04 22.23 -22.29
CA ASP A 30 15.77 21.51 -22.35
C ASP A 30 15.84 20.48 -23.50
N GLU A 31 16.56 19.39 -23.27
CA GLU A 31 16.66 18.29 -24.22
C GLU A 31 15.45 17.36 -24.05
N ASN A 32 14.68 17.20 -25.13
CA ASN A 32 13.74 16.10 -25.33
C ASN A 32 14.50 14.77 -25.53
N SER A 33 15.38 14.40 -24.61
CA SER A 33 16.06 13.10 -24.65
C SER A 33 15.11 12.03 -24.13
N LEU A 34 14.56 11.23 -25.04
CA LEU A 34 13.88 9.97 -24.71
C LEU A 34 14.94 8.98 -24.22
N LEU A 35 15.35 9.12 -22.96
CA LEU A 35 16.14 8.09 -22.28
C LEU A 35 15.39 6.76 -22.41
N PRO A 36 16.06 5.68 -22.88
CA PRO A 36 15.40 4.39 -23.00
C PRO A 36 14.89 3.98 -21.62
N PRO A 37 13.62 3.53 -21.51
CA PRO A 37 13.01 3.22 -20.23
C PRO A 37 13.83 2.13 -19.54
N THR A 38 14.30 2.43 -18.33
CA THR A 38 14.92 1.43 -17.45
C THR A 38 13.88 0.38 -17.08
N LYS A 39 14.29 -0.89 -16.99
CA LYS A 39 13.42 -1.94 -16.43
C LYS A 39 13.01 -1.53 -15.01
N ALA A 40 11.73 -1.25 -14.80
CA ALA A 40 11.19 -0.80 -13.53
C ALA A 40 10.49 -1.94 -12.78
N VAL A 41 10.55 -1.89 -11.45
CA VAL A 41 9.83 -2.80 -10.55
C VAL A 41 8.85 -1.96 -9.73
N ASN A 42 7.60 -2.42 -9.61
CA ASN A 42 6.63 -1.77 -8.75
C ASN A 42 7.12 -1.81 -7.30
N GLN A 43 7.04 -0.70 -6.55
CA GLN A 43 7.49 -0.66 -5.15
C GLN A 43 6.83 -1.74 -4.29
N ARG A 44 5.57 -2.07 -4.55
CA ARG A 44 4.86 -3.13 -3.82
C ARG A 44 5.42 -4.51 -4.14
N ASP A 45 6.08 -4.71 -5.26
CA ASP A 45 6.65 -6.01 -5.65
C ASP A 45 8.14 -6.11 -5.34
N ALA A 46 8.79 -4.99 -4.95
CA ALA A 46 10.22 -4.94 -4.66
C ALA A 46 10.63 -5.95 -3.57
N ASP A 47 9.86 -6.07 -2.49
CA ASP A 47 10.11 -7.06 -1.43
C ASP A 47 10.05 -8.50 -1.96
N LEU A 48 9.04 -8.82 -2.78
CA LEU A 48 8.89 -10.15 -3.36
C LEU A 48 10.03 -10.46 -4.33
N VAL A 49 10.43 -9.50 -5.16
CA VAL A 49 11.56 -9.65 -6.07
C VAL A 49 12.84 -9.90 -5.29
N HIS A 50 13.05 -9.18 -4.18
CA HIS A 50 14.19 -9.39 -3.29
C HIS A 50 14.19 -10.81 -2.68
N PHE A 51 13.08 -11.26 -2.10
CA PHE A 51 12.98 -12.61 -1.52
C PHE A 51 13.14 -13.70 -2.57
N TRP A 52 12.57 -13.50 -3.75
CA TRP A 52 12.68 -14.43 -4.86
C TRP A 52 14.12 -14.55 -5.38
N ASP A 53 14.82 -13.43 -5.56
CA ASP A 53 16.22 -13.42 -5.96
C ASP A 53 17.11 -14.09 -4.90
N LYS A 54 16.86 -13.83 -3.62
CA LYS A 54 17.54 -14.48 -2.48
C LYS A 54 17.35 -15.99 -2.49
N TYR A 55 16.13 -16.47 -2.77
CA TYR A 55 15.82 -17.91 -2.89
C TYR A 55 16.52 -18.54 -4.10
N ARG A 56 16.42 -17.91 -5.28
CA ARG A 56 17.01 -18.44 -6.52
C ARG A 56 18.52 -18.55 -6.47
N LYS A 57 19.19 -17.57 -5.84
CA LYS A 57 20.65 -17.53 -5.72
C LYS A 57 21.20 -18.39 -4.59
N ALA A 58 20.35 -18.90 -3.70
CA ALA A 58 20.79 -19.77 -2.61
C ALA A 58 21.10 -21.19 -3.12
N PRO A 59 22.20 -21.83 -2.67
CA PRO A 59 22.52 -23.21 -3.03
C PRO A 59 21.44 -24.20 -2.61
N ASP A 60 21.22 -25.24 -3.42
CA ASP A 60 20.26 -26.29 -3.10
C ASP A 60 20.64 -27.02 -1.81
N GLY A 61 19.63 -27.34 -1.00
CA GLY A 61 19.80 -27.97 0.32
C GLY A 61 20.35 -27.06 1.42
N SER A 62 20.71 -25.80 1.12
CA SER A 62 21.21 -24.88 2.15
C SER A 62 20.09 -24.36 3.06
N VAL A 63 20.43 -24.14 4.34
CA VAL A 63 19.54 -23.47 5.31
C VAL A 63 19.06 -22.12 4.77
N ARG A 64 19.96 -21.36 4.11
CA ARG A 64 19.63 -20.08 3.46
C ARG A 64 18.51 -20.21 2.43
N LYS A 65 18.48 -21.29 1.64
CA LYS A 65 17.44 -21.50 0.64
C LYS A 65 16.09 -21.81 1.28
N VAL A 66 16.08 -22.63 2.32
CA VAL A 66 14.87 -22.96 3.09
C VAL A 66 14.31 -21.69 3.77
N GLU A 67 15.16 -20.87 4.37
CA GLU A 67 14.76 -19.59 4.97
C GLU A 67 14.20 -18.61 3.93
N ALA A 68 14.88 -18.47 2.78
CA ALA A 68 14.40 -17.60 1.71
C ALA A 68 13.06 -18.07 1.13
N GLN A 69 12.88 -19.39 0.98
CA GLN A 69 11.60 -19.97 0.58
C GLN A 69 10.49 -19.62 1.59
N LYS A 70 10.77 -19.74 2.89
CA LYS A 70 9.86 -19.34 3.96
C LYS A 70 9.46 -17.87 3.85
N GLN A 71 10.42 -16.97 3.61
CA GLN A 71 10.14 -15.53 3.43
C GLN A 71 9.20 -15.26 2.25
N VAL A 72 9.41 -15.93 1.11
CA VAL A 72 8.51 -15.82 -0.05
C VAL A 72 7.10 -16.29 0.30
N MET A 73 6.97 -17.45 0.95
CA MET A 73 5.67 -18.02 1.32
C MET A 73 4.93 -17.15 2.34
N GLU A 74 5.61 -16.63 3.36
CA GLU A 74 5.01 -15.74 4.36
C GLU A 74 4.54 -14.43 3.74
N ALA A 75 5.35 -13.82 2.87
CA ALA A 75 4.98 -12.58 2.18
C ALA A 75 3.77 -12.80 1.26
N MET A 76 3.75 -13.87 0.47
CA MET A 76 2.62 -14.19 -0.42
C MET A 76 1.33 -14.53 0.36
N SER A 77 1.46 -15.33 1.43
CA SER A 77 0.34 -15.70 2.30
C SER A 77 -0.30 -14.47 2.94
N HIS A 78 0.52 -13.58 3.49
CA HIS A 78 0.03 -12.32 4.05
C HIS A 78 -0.70 -11.44 3.02
N ARG A 79 -0.13 -11.29 1.82
CA ARG A 79 -0.77 -10.52 0.73
C ARG A 79 -2.13 -11.08 0.34
N MET A 80 -2.19 -12.40 0.16
CA MET A 80 -3.41 -13.12 -0.18
C MET A 80 -4.46 -12.97 0.92
N HIS A 81 -4.07 -13.12 2.18
CA HIS A 81 -4.95 -12.91 3.33
C HIS A 81 -5.56 -11.49 3.33
N VAL A 82 -4.73 -10.46 3.22
CA VAL A 82 -5.20 -9.06 3.27
C VAL A 82 -6.12 -8.75 2.09
N ASP A 83 -5.76 -9.14 0.86
CA ASP A 83 -6.59 -8.92 -0.32
C ASP A 83 -7.94 -9.65 -0.22
N ASN A 84 -7.94 -10.92 0.18
CA ASN A 84 -9.16 -11.72 0.32
C ASN A 84 -10.06 -11.20 1.44
N SER A 85 -9.47 -10.78 2.56
CA SER A 85 -10.21 -10.25 3.72
C SER A 85 -10.93 -8.95 3.36
N ILE A 86 -10.24 -7.99 2.73
CA ILE A 86 -10.86 -6.73 2.28
C ILE A 86 -11.97 -7.01 1.26
N GLN A 87 -11.73 -7.92 0.31
CA GLN A 87 -12.75 -8.27 -0.68
C GLN A 87 -13.98 -8.89 -0.03
N LEU A 88 -13.80 -9.80 0.94
CA LEU A 88 -14.90 -10.43 1.66
C LEU A 88 -15.67 -9.42 2.50
N ILE A 89 -14.99 -8.54 3.23
CA ILE A 89 -15.61 -7.46 3.99
C ILE A 89 -16.48 -6.58 3.08
N GLY A 90 -15.98 -6.19 1.90
CA GLY A 90 -16.78 -5.44 0.93
C GLY A 90 -18.06 -6.16 0.50
N LYS A 91 -17.97 -7.48 0.27
CA LYS A 91 -19.13 -8.31 -0.08
C LYS A 91 -20.12 -8.44 1.08
N LEU A 92 -19.64 -8.53 2.32
CA LEU A 92 -20.48 -8.60 3.51
C LEU A 92 -21.21 -7.27 3.77
N LEU A 93 -20.53 -6.14 3.57
CA LEU A 93 -21.10 -4.82 3.82
C LEU A 93 -22.07 -4.35 2.73
N PHE A 94 -21.79 -4.65 1.46
CA PHE A 94 -22.51 -4.07 0.32
C PHE A 94 -23.14 -5.10 -0.63
N GLY A 95 -22.91 -6.40 -0.41
CA GLY A 95 -23.33 -7.47 -1.30
C GLY A 95 -22.28 -7.86 -2.35
N VAL A 96 -22.48 -9.01 -2.99
CA VAL A 96 -21.49 -9.63 -3.90
C VAL A 96 -21.15 -8.76 -5.11
N GLU A 97 -22.14 -8.08 -5.68
CA GLU A 97 -21.98 -7.23 -6.88
C GLU A 97 -21.47 -5.84 -6.53
N ARG A 98 -22.13 -5.15 -5.58
CA ARG A 98 -21.80 -3.77 -5.22
C ARG A 98 -20.55 -3.63 -4.37
N GLY A 99 -20.15 -4.66 -3.62
CA GLY A 99 -18.94 -4.65 -2.79
C GLY A 99 -17.69 -4.24 -3.57
N PRO A 100 -17.30 -4.97 -4.62
CA PRO A 100 -16.17 -4.60 -5.47
C PRO A 100 -16.31 -3.21 -6.12
N GLU A 101 -17.52 -2.81 -6.52
CA GLU A 101 -17.76 -1.48 -7.11
C GLU A 101 -17.45 -0.36 -6.12
N VAL A 102 -18.02 -0.44 -4.91
CA VAL A 102 -17.80 0.56 -3.85
C VAL A 102 -16.34 0.58 -3.43
N LEU A 103 -15.72 -0.57 -3.16
CA LEU A 103 -14.33 -0.62 -2.68
C LEU A 103 -13.34 -0.04 -3.71
N ASN A 104 -13.56 -0.27 -5.00
CA ASN A 104 -12.65 0.18 -6.06
C ASN A 104 -12.95 1.58 -6.60
N THR A 105 -14.02 2.24 -6.13
CA THR A 105 -14.41 3.56 -6.61
C THR A 105 -13.27 4.58 -6.42
N VAL A 106 -12.96 5.32 -7.49
CA VAL A 106 -11.96 6.39 -7.49
C VAL A 106 -12.68 7.72 -7.61
N ARG A 107 -12.44 8.60 -6.64
CA ARG A 107 -13.01 9.95 -6.65
C ARG A 107 -12.41 10.81 -7.79
N PRO A 108 -13.18 11.78 -8.31
CA PRO A 108 -12.68 12.73 -9.30
C PRO A 108 -11.41 13.47 -8.85
N THR A 109 -10.60 13.88 -9.81
CA THR A 109 -9.38 14.64 -9.57
C THR A 109 -9.67 15.91 -8.75
N GLY A 110 -8.85 16.16 -7.74
CA GLY A 110 -8.98 17.32 -6.84
C GLY A 110 -9.83 17.06 -5.59
N GLN A 111 -10.58 15.96 -5.52
CA GLN A 111 -11.30 15.59 -4.30
C GLN A 111 -10.41 14.86 -3.28
N PRO A 112 -10.65 15.03 -1.97
CA PRO A 112 -9.97 14.26 -0.94
C PRO A 112 -10.37 12.78 -1.00
N LEU A 113 -9.45 11.91 -0.57
CA LEU A 113 -9.67 10.46 -0.55
C LEU A 113 -10.87 10.06 0.31
N VAL A 114 -11.03 10.71 1.47
CA VAL A 114 -12.08 10.46 2.46
C VAL A 114 -12.59 11.78 3.00
N ASP A 115 -13.88 11.85 3.35
CA ASP A 115 -14.47 13.04 3.97
C ASP A 115 -14.20 13.09 5.49
N ASP A 116 -14.24 11.93 6.16
CA ASP A 116 -13.92 11.78 7.58
C ASP A 116 -12.63 10.96 7.79
N TRP A 117 -11.54 11.68 8.07
CA TRP A 117 -10.24 11.08 8.40
C TRP A 117 -10.23 10.31 9.73
N LYS A 118 -11.09 10.68 10.70
CA LYS A 118 -11.23 9.92 11.95
C LYS A 118 -11.93 8.60 11.66
N CYS A 119 -12.95 8.59 10.81
CA CYS A 119 -13.55 7.35 10.33
C CYS A 119 -12.51 6.44 9.68
N LEU A 120 -11.70 6.96 8.74
CA LEU A 120 -10.69 6.15 8.06
C LEU A 120 -9.74 5.47 9.07
N LYS A 121 -9.22 6.22 10.05
CA LYS A 121 -8.37 5.66 11.09
C LYS A 121 -9.08 4.59 11.92
N LYS A 122 -10.35 4.79 12.26
CA LYS A 122 -11.13 3.77 12.97
C LYS A 122 -11.33 2.52 12.12
N MET A 123 -11.67 2.64 10.83
CA MET A 123 -11.80 1.49 9.92
C MET A 123 -10.52 0.68 9.81
N VAL A 124 -9.36 1.36 9.74
CA VAL A 124 -8.04 0.71 9.76
C VAL A 124 -7.83 -0.08 11.05
N ARG A 125 -8.04 0.56 12.21
CA ARG A 125 -7.86 -0.11 13.52
C ARG A 125 -8.82 -1.28 13.73
N THR A 126 -10.07 -1.12 13.32
CA THR A 126 -11.09 -2.18 13.39
C THR A 126 -10.70 -3.36 12.51
N PHE A 127 -10.27 -3.12 11.28
CA PHE A 127 -9.73 -4.17 10.42
C PHE A 127 -8.55 -4.89 11.09
N GLU A 128 -7.54 -4.15 11.54
CA GLU A 128 -6.31 -4.74 12.08
C GLU A 128 -6.53 -5.51 13.39
N THR A 129 -7.56 -5.14 14.16
CA THR A 129 -7.95 -5.84 15.39
C THR A 129 -8.47 -7.25 15.10
N HIS A 130 -9.18 -7.45 13.99
CA HIS A 130 -9.78 -8.75 13.63
C HIS A 130 -8.95 -9.53 12.61
N CYS A 131 -8.29 -8.84 11.68
CA CYS A 131 -7.62 -9.43 10.53
C CYS A 131 -6.09 -9.40 10.61
N GLY A 132 -5.52 -8.78 11.64
CA GLY A 132 -4.07 -8.57 11.78
C GLY A 132 -3.57 -7.35 11.02
N SER A 133 -2.28 -7.04 11.19
CA SER A 133 -1.66 -5.84 10.60
C SER A 133 -1.83 -5.78 9.09
N LEU A 134 -1.97 -4.58 8.53
CA LEU A 134 -1.91 -4.35 7.09
C LEU A 134 -0.48 -4.45 6.53
N ALA A 135 0.53 -4.23 7.37
CA ALA A 135 1.91 -3.99 6.96
C ALA A 135 2.03 -2.94 5.83
N GLN A 136 3.19 -2.83 5.18
CA GLN A 136 3.36 -1.88 4.07
C GLN A 136 2.53 -2.25 2.84
N TYR A 137 2.33 -3.55 2.57
CA TYR A 137 1.56 -4.02 1.43
C TYR A 137 0.08 -3.61 1.52
N GLY A 138 -0.56 -3.88 2.66
CA GLY A 138 -1.98 -3.68 2.88
C GLY A 138 -2.42 -2.22 2.86
N MET A 139 -1.48 -1.27 3.02
CA MET A 139 -1.75 0.15 2.80
C MET A 139 -2.29 0.46 1.39
N LYS A 140 -2.16 -0.45 0.43
CA LYS A 140 -2.87 -0.37 -0.87
C LYS A 140 -4.39 -0.27 -0.73
N HIS A 141 -4.96 -0.80 0.35
CA HIS A 141 -6.40 -0.85 0.62
C HIS A 141 -6.95 0.37 1.36
N MET A 142 -6.13 1.41 1.59
CA MET A 142 -6.61 2.66 2.20
C MET A 142 -7.78 3.27 1.43
N ARG A 143 -7.81 3.14 0.10
CA ARG A 143 -8.95 3.57 -0.72
C ARG A 143 -10.22 2.76 -0.41
N SER A 144 -10.10 1.45 -0.32
CA SER A 144 -11.21 0.56 0.03
C SER A 144 -11.82 0.94 1.38
N LEU A 145 -10.98 1.17 2.39
CA LEU A 145 -11.41 1.60 3.73
C LEU A 145 -11.98 3.03 3.73
N ALA A 146 -11.41 3.93 2.93
CA ALA A 146 -11.97 5.27 2.75
C ALA A 146 -13.35 5.22 2.10
N ASN A 147 -13.56 4.35 1.10
CA ASN A 147 -14.86 4.20 0.44
C ASN A 147 -15.92 3.62 1.38
N ILE A 148 -15.54 2.72 2.29
CA ILE A 148 -16.42 2.26 3.38
C ILE A 148 -16.88 3.45 4.25
N CYS A 149 -15.95 4.33 4.64
CA CYS A 149 -16.29 5.55 5.36
C CYS A 149 -17.20 6.49 4.57
N ASN A 150 -16.86 6.74 3.31
CA ASN A 150 -17.62 7.62 2.42
C ASN A 150 -19.04 7.08 2.14
N ALA A 151 -19.25 5.77 2.26
CA ALA A 151 -20.56 5.13 2.17
C ALA A 151 -21.37 5.20 3.49
N GLY A 152 -20.85 5.85 4.54
CA GLY A 152 -21.54 6.03 5.81
C GLY A 152 -21.62 4.76 6.66
N ILE A 153 -20.73 3.79 6.46
CA ILE A 153 -20.69 2.57 7.28
C ILE A 153 -20.15 2.91 8.67
N GLU A 154 -20.87 2.43 9.69
CA GLU A 154 -20.47 2.54 11.09
C GLU A 154 -19.38 1.53 11.45
N THR A 155 -18.59 1.88 12.46
CA THR A 155 -17.45 1.07 12.91
C THR A 155 -17.84 -0.30 13.44
N GLU A 156 -19.03 -0.41 14.01
CA GLU A 156 -19.63 -1.63 14.55
C GLU A 156 -19.85 -2.64 13.42
N LYS A 157 -20.47 -2.21 12.31
CA LYS A 157 -20.69 -3.04 11.12
C LYS A 157 -19.37 -3.48 10.47
N MET A 158 -18.38 -2.59 10.45
CA MET A 158 -17.03 -2.95 10.00
C MET A 158 -16.41 -4.03 10.91
N GLY A 159 -16.61 -3.93 12.23
CA GLY A 159 -16.14 -4.93 13.19
C GLY A 159 -16.77 -6.29 12.97
N GLU A 160 -18.09 -6.35 12.84
CA GLU A 160 -18.84 -7.59 12.54
C GLU A 160 -18.38 -8.23 11.22
N ALA A 161 -18.29 -7.44 10.15
CA ALA A 161 -17.84 -7.94 8.85
C ALA A 161 -16.38 -8.42 8.90
N SER A 162 -15.51 -7.72 9.64
CA SER A 162 -14.11 -8.12 9.80
C SER A 162 -13.96 -9.40 10.62
N ALA A 163 -14.73 -9.56 11.71
CA ALA A 163 -14.74 -10.76 12.52
C ALA A 163 -15.27 -11.98 11.74
N GLN A 164 -16.27 -11.78 10.87
CA GLN A 164 -16.77 -12.83 9.99
C GLN A 164 -15.78 -13.18 8.86
N ALA A 165 -15.09 -12.18 8.31
CA ALA A 165 -14.10 -12.39 7.26
C ALA A 165 -12.82 -13.07 7.78
N CYS A 166 -12.44 -12.77 9.02
CA CYS A 166 -11.20 -13.19 9.64
C CYS A 166 -11.48 -13.99 10.91
N VAL A 167 -11.78 -15.29 10.74
CA VAL A 167 -12.06 -16.21 11.87
C VAL A 167 -10.86 -16.35 12.80
N ASN A 168 -9.64 -16.28 12.26
CA ASN A 168 -8.40 -16.30 13.01
C ASN A 168 -7.47 -15.19 12.50
N ILE A 169 -6.74 -14.55 13.42
CA ILE A 169 -5.65 -13.64 13.08
C ILE A 169 -4.51 -14.48 12.50
N PRO A 170 -3.96 -14.14 11.31
CA PRO A 170 -2.88 -14.89 10.70
C PRO A 170 -1.66 -14.99 11.62
N SER A 171 -1.16 -16.20 11.81
CA SER A 171 0.12 -16.45 12.47
C SER A 171 1.26 -16.12 11.51
N GLY A 172 1.96 -15.00 11.75
CA GLY A 172 3.12 -14.61 10.95
C GLY A 172 3.61 -13.21 11.28
N HIS A 173 4.89 -12.94 11.01
CA HIS A 173 5.51 -11.67 11.38
C HIS A 173 4.84 -10.46 10.71
N TRP A 174 4.27 -10.63 9.52
CA TRP A 174 3.59 -9.58 8.76
C TRP A 174 2.18 -9.28 9.29
N GLY A 175 1.52 -10.24 9.93
CA GLY A 175 0.19 -10.07 10.53
C GLY A 175 0.23 -9.56 11.97
N SER A 176 1.41 -9.51 12.59
CA SER A 176 1.58 -9.11 13.99
C SER A 176 1.24 -7.64 14.23
N VAL A 177 0.41 -7.40 15.26
CA VAL A 177 0.05 -6.07 15.76
C VAL A 177 0.90 -5.65 16.97
N GLU A 178 1.94 -6.42 17.33
CA GLU A 178 2.81 -6.12 18.50
C GLU A 178 3.51 -4.77 18.39
N LYS A 179 3.77 -4.30 17.16
CA LYS A 179 4.39 -2.99 16.89
C LYS A 179 3.37 -1.84 16.86
N GLY A 180 2.11 -2.12 17.20
CA GLY A 180 1.01 -1.17 17.15
C GLY A 180 0.21 -1.24 15.84
N PHE A 181 -0.83 -0.41 15.78
CA PHE A 181 -1.71 -0.26 14.63
C PHE A 181 -1.14 0.73 13.61
N SER A 182 -1.55 0.58 12.35
CA SER A 182 -1.15 1.46 11.25
C SER A 182 -1.77 2.87 11.33
N ALA A 183 -2.78 3.08 12.19
CA ALA A 183 -3.53 4.33 12.33
C ALA A 183 -3.69 4.78 13.79
#